data_AF-A0A7C4FN32-F1
#
_entry.id   AF-A0A7C4FN32-F1
#
_cell.length_a   1.000
_cell.length_b   1.000
_cell.length_c   1.000
_cell.angle_alpha   90.00
_cell.angle_beta   90.00
_cell.angle_gamma   90.00
#
_symmetry.space_group_name_H-M   'P 1'
#
loop_
_entity.id
_entity.type
_entity.pdbx_description
1 polymer ?
#
loop_
_entity_poly.entity_id
_entity_poly.type
_entity_poly.pdbx_seq_one_letter_code
_entity_poly.pdbx_strand_id
1 'polypeptide(L)' 'MEDLINSLMIIFSDFYVQHRERLFELKYEEWKRNNYLLLKRAGLVYDPLEGIPMRKEFNRDKH' A
#
# COMPACT_ATOMS: atom_id res chain seq x y z
N MET A 1 2.70 14.49 -41.78
CA MET A 1 3.78 13.69 -41.15
C MET A 1 4.01 14.14 -39.73
N GLU A 2 4.22 15.43 -39.48
CA GLU A 2 4.36 16.01 -38.12
C GLU A 2 3.17 15.71 -37.19
N ASP A 3 1.92 15.88 -37.65
CA ASP A 3 0.74 15.62 -36.82
C ASP A 3 0.59 14.14 -36.40
N LEU A 4 1.03 13.22 -37.26
CA LEU A 4 1.05 11.80 -36.94
C LEU A 4 2.11 11.50 -35.87
N ILE A 5 3.29 12.11 -35.98
CA ILE A 5 4.36 11.96 -35.00
C ILE A 5 3.92 12.55 -33.65
N ASN A 6 3.29 13.73 -33.66
CA ASN A 6 2.78 14.38 -32.45
C ASN A 6 1.71 13.54 -31.76
N SER A 7 0.75 12.99 -32.52
CA SER A 7 -0.29 12.14 -31.93
C SER A 7 0.28 10.84 -31.34
N LEU A 8 1.26 10.21 -31.98
CA LEU A 8 1.96 9.04 -31.44
C LEU A 8 2.75 9.38 -30.16
N MET A 9 3.40 10.54 -30.11
CA MET A 9 4.13 11.00 -28.92
C MET A 9 3.21 11.23 -27.73
N ILE A 10 2.01 11.78 -27.96
CA ILE A 10 1.00 11.97 -26.91
C ILE A 10 0.53 10.61 -26.38
N ILE A 11 0.14 9.69 -27.27
CA ILE A 11 -0.32 8.34 -26.88
C ILE A 11 0.75 7.61 -26.07
N PHE A 12 2.00 7.67 -26.50
CA PHE A 12 3.11 7.05 -25.79
C PHE A 12 3.33 7.67 -24.42
N SER A 13 3.26 8.99 -24.32
CA SER A 13 3.44 9.72 -23.07
C SER A 13 2.34 9.38 -22.07
N ASP A 14 1.08 9.35 -22.51
CA ASP A 14 -0.07 8.98 -21.69
C ASP A 14 0.06 7.54 -21.20
N PHE A 15 0.40 6.61 -22.10
CA PHE A 15 0.64 5.21 -21.76
C PHE A 15 1.75 5.07 -20.72
N TYR A 16 2.88 5.76 -20.92
CA TYR A 16 4.01 5.73 -20.00
C TYR A 16 3.64 6.25 -18.61
N VAL A 17 2.98 7.42 -18.54
CA VAL A 17 2.57 8.05 -17.27
C VAL A 17 1.64 7.12 -16.49
N GLN A 18 0.63 6.56 -17.16
CA GLN A 18 -0.33 5.64 -16.55
C GLN A 18 0.36 4.42 -15.92
N HIS A 19 1.28 3.79 -16.63
CA HIS A 19 1.97 2.59 -16.13
C HIS A 19 2.98 2.94 -15.03
N ARG A 20 3.65 4.08 -15.13
CA ARG A 20 4.56 4.58 -14.09
C ARG A 20 3.83 4.82 -12.78
N GLU A 21 2.67 5.48 -12.82
CA GLU A 21 1.84 5.72 -11.64
C GLU A 21 1.35 4.41 -11.03
N ARG A 22 0.88 3.48 -11.86
CA ARG A 22 0.47 2.17 -11.40
C ARG A 22 1.60 1.39 -10.72
N LEU A 23 2.80 1.42 -11.29
CA LEU A 23 3.98 0.79 -10.70
C LEU A 23 4.38 1.45 -9.38
N PHE A 24 4.24 2.78 -9.28
CA PHE A 24 4.51 3.52 -8.05
C PHE A 24 3.54 3.12 -6.94
N GLU A 25 2.24 3.04 -7.23
CA GLU A 25 1.23 2.56 -6.28
C GLU A 25 1.56 1.16 -5.75
N LEU A 26 1.90 0.22 -6.65
CA LEU A 26 2.24 -1.15 -6.25
C LEU A 26 3.47 -1.20 -5.34
N LYS A 27 4.51 -0.44 -5.66
CA LYS A 27 5.72 -0.35 -4.83
C LYS A 27 5.42 0.30 -3.48
N TYR A 28 4.57 1.33 -3.46
CA TYR A 28 4.18 2.00 -2.24
C TYR A 28 3.39 1.06 -1.31
N GLU A 29 2.43 0.31 -1.85
CA GLU A 29 1.67 -0.68 -1.08
C GLU A 29 2.56 -1.82 -0.58
N GLU A 30 3.51 -2.29 -1.40
CA GLU A 30 4.49 -3.29 -0.98
C GLU A 30 5.39 -2.76 0.14
N TRP A 31 5.91 -1.54 0.00
CA TRP A 31 6.68 -0.87 1.05
C TRP A 31 5.88 -0.74 2.34
N LYS A 32 4.62 -0.30 2.25
CA LYS A 32 3.72 -0.15 3.40
C LYS A 32 3.47 -1.49 4.09
N ARG A 33 3.21 -2.55 3.34
CA ARG A 33 3.03 -3.92 3.86
C ARG A 33 4.28 -4.41 4.58
N ASN A 34 5.45 -4.24 3.97
CA ASN A 34 6.73 -4.67 4.53
C ASN A 34 7.10 -3.91 5.82
N ASN A 35 6.64 -2.66 5.94
CA ASN A 35 6.91 -1.80 7.09
C ASN A 35 5.72 -1.67 8.06
N TYR A 36 4.69 -2.52 7.94
CA TYR A 36 3.45 -2.39 8.71
C TYR A 36 3.67 -2.21 10.21
N LEU A 37 4.51 -3.03 10.84
CA LEU A 37 4.77 -2.94 12.28
C LEU A 37 5.48 -1.65 12.69
N LEU A 38 6.39 -1.13 11.86
CA LEU A 38 7.07 0.14 12.11
C LEU A 38 6.10 1.31 11.96
N LEU A 39 5.27 1.29 10.91
CA LEU A 39 4.27 2.31 10.66
C LEU A 39 3.18 2.31 11.74
N LYS A 40 2.77 1.13 12.23
CA LYS A 40 1.87 0.97 13.37
C LYS A 40 2.47 1.60 14.63
N ARG A 41 3.73 1.27 14.97
CA ARG A 41 4.43 1.87 16.11
C ARG A 41 4.57 3.39 16.01
N ALA A 42 4.73 3.91 14.80
CA ALA A 42 4.79 5.35 14.54
C ALA A 42 3.40 6.04 14.55
N GLY A 43 2.30 5.29 14.73
CA GLY A 43 0.93 5.84 14.69
C GLY A 43 0.46 6.26 13.30
N LEU A 44 1.14 5.81 12.24
CA LEU A 44 0.84 6.16 10.84
C LEU A 44 -0.15 5.19 10.18
N VAL A 45 -0.41 4.05 10.81
CA VAL A 45 -1.37 3.05 10.36
C VAL A 45 -2.31 2.74 11.52
N TYR A 46 -3.60 2.89 11.28
CA TYR A 46 -4.65 2.50 12.22
C TYR A 46 -4.82 0.97 12.19
N ASP A 47 -4.68 0.32 13.33
CA ASP A 47 -5.04 -1.09 13.50
C ASP A 47 -6.39 -1.17 14.23
N PRO A 48 -7.47 -1.63 13.57
CA PRO A 48 -8.82 -1.70 14.15
C PRO A 48 -8.92 -2.62 15.38
N LEU A 49 -7.96 -3.52 15.58
CA LEU A 49 -7.91 -4.43 16.72
C LEU A 49 -7.09 -3.85 17.89
N GLU A 50 -6.44 -2.71 17.69
CA GLU A 50 -5.65 -2.02 18.71
C GLU A 50 -6.58 -1.48 19.80
N GLY A 51 -6.40 -1.96 21.03
CA GLY A 51 -7.26 -1.62 22.17
C GLY A 51 -8.43 -2.59 22.40
N ILE A 52 -8.66 -3.59 21.54
CA ILE A 52 -9.56 -4.70 21.87
C ILE A 52 -8.83 -5.57 22.90
N PRO A 53 -9.36 -5.72 24.13
CA PRO A 53 -8.75 -6.60 25.11
C PRO A 53 -8.77 -8.02 24.54
N MET A 54 -7.60 -8.57 24.22
CA MET A 54 -7.49 -10.00 23.98
C MET A 54 -8.02 -10.67 25.26
N ARG A 55 -9.12 -11.41 25.14
CA ARG A 55 -9.62 -12.23 26.25
C ARG A 55 -8.45 -13.12 26.65
N LYS A 56 -7.80 -12.80 27.78
CA LYS A 56 -6.82 -13.66 28.43
C LYS A 56 -7.47 -15.03 28.48
N GLU A 57 -6.88 -15.99 27.77
CA GLU A 57 -7.32 -17.37 27.84
C GLU A 57 -7.33 -17.74 29.32
N PHE A 58 -8.53 -18.07 29.81
CA PHE A 58 -8.78 -18.41 31.18
C PHE A 58 -7.78 -19.49 31.61
N ASN A 59 -7.03 -19.19 32.66
CA ASN A 59 -6.26 -20.14 33.46
C ASN A 59 -7.00 -21.49 33.51
N ARG A 60 -6.51 -22.48 32.74
CA ARG A 60 -6.87 -23.89 32.90
C ARG A 60 -5.91 -24.56 33.88
N ASP A 61 -5.57 -23.87 34.96
CA ASP A 61 -4.84 -24.44 36.09
C ASP A 61 -5.67 -24.19 37.34
N LYS A 62 -6.70 -25.03 37.53
CA LYS A 62 -7.35 -25.36 38.82
C LYS A 62 -8.57 -26.25 38.56
N HIS A 63 -8.33 -27.55 38.44
CA HIS A 63 -8.93 -28.56 39.33
C HIS A 63 -8.41 -29.96 39.00
#